data_AF-A0A3M1TGV5-F1
#
_entry.id   AF-A0A3M1TGV5-F1
#
_cell.length_a   1.000
_cell.length_b   1.000
_cell.length_c   1.000
_cell.angle_alpha   90.00
_cell.angle_beta   90.00
_cell.angle_gamma   90.00
#
_symmetry.space_group_name_H-M   'P 1'
#
loop_
_entity.id
_entity.type
_entity.pdbx_description
1 polymer ?
#
loop_
_entity_poly.entity_id
_entity_poly.type
_entity_poly.pdbx_seq_one_letter_code
_entity_poly.pdbx_strand_id
1 'polypeptide(L)'
;MSEAPAPPRPRGRSCGCGLPLFFLGLLVFAVARELPWGEALRSPRPLPPGHAGLREIGAAEALFREADKDRDGRLDYATLQELGALGLVDPALASGTRAGYRFRVEPSPRAPERRWFATASPLDPGSDPRYYATSDDGWIYVSSAPIPFDAETCRVPAGVLRLAE
;
A
#
# COMPACT_ATOMS: atom_id res chain seq x y z
N MET A 1 -2.23 -2.61 -53.26
CA MET A 1 -1.26 -2.21 -52.23
C MET A 1 -1.59 -0.78 -51.85
N SER A 2 -2.33 -0.59 -50.77
CA SER A 2 -2.77 0.74 -50.32
C SER A 2 -1.77 1.30 -49.32
N GLU A 3 -1.20 2.43 -49.67
CA GLU A 3 -0.25 3.19 -48.86
C GLU A 3 -1.02 4.01 -47.82
N ALA A 4 -0.66 3.85 -46.54
CA ALA A 4 -1.32 4.55 -45.43
C ALA A 4 -0.79 6.00 -45.29
N PRO A 5 -1.65 6.99 -45.00
CA PRO A 5 -1.24 8.39 -44.89
C PRO A 5 -0.40 8.66 -43.62
N ALA A 6 0.62 9.50 -43.80
CA ALA A 6 1.57 9.88 -42.75
C ALA A 6 0.94 10.73 -41.62
N PRO A 7 1.45 10.63 -40.37
CA PRO A 7 0.91 11.37 -39.23
C PRO A 7 1.30 12.86 -39.23
N PRO A 8 0.46 13.74 -38.66
CA PRO A 8 0.73 15.18 -38.57
C PRO A 8 1.85 15.49 -37.58
N ARG A 9 2.72 16.45 -37.96
CA ARG A 9 3.83 16.94 -37.11
C ARG A 9 3.31 17.81 -35.95
N PRO A 10 3.88 17.70 -34.74
CA PRO A 10 3.53 18.58 -33.62
C PRO A 10 3.96 20.03 -33.90
N ARG A 11 3.03 20.96 -33.76
CA ARG A 11 3.28 22.41 -33.81
C ARG A 11 3.96 22.84 -32.52
N GLY A 12 5.13 23.46 -32.66
CA GLY A 12 5.88 24.07 -31.57
C GLY A 12 5.03 25.09 -30.81
N ARG A 13 5.06 25.01 -29.47
CA ARG A 13 4.54 26.06 -28.62
C ARG A 13 5.66 26.99 -28.21
N SER A 14 5.35 28.25 -28.44
CA SER A 14 6.20 29.42 -28.42
C SER A 14 6.72 29.75 -27.03
N CYS A 15 7.95 30.25 -27.01
CA CYS A 15 8.51 31.12 -25.99
C CYS A 15 7.51 32.21 -25.59
N GLY A 16 7.42 32.48 -24.29
CA GLY A 16 6.73 33.63 -23.72
C GLY A 16 7.42 34.10 -22.44
N CYS A 17 8.14 35.21 -22.57
CA CYS A 17 8.41 36.30 -21.61
C CYS A 17 8.45 35.93 -20.11
N GLY A 18 9.56 36.11 -19.40
CA GLY A 18 10.18 37.42 -19.20
C GLY A 18 9.49 38.17 -18.06
N LEU A 19 9.88 37.86 -16.81
CA LEU A 19 9.55 38.67 -15.63
C LEU A 19 10.84 38.97 -14.85
N PRO A 20 11.01 40.22 -14.38
CA PRO A 20 12.30 40.77 -14.00
C PRO A 20 12.72 40.32 -12.60
N LEU A 21 14.01 40.01 -12.50
CA LEU A 21 14.79 40.21 -11.27
C LEU A 21 14.59 41.65 -10.79
N PHE A 22 14.23 41.88 -9.53
CA PHE A 22 14.84 42.89 -8.65
C PHE A 22 14.08 43.05 -7.32
N PHE A 23 14.86 43.01 -6.22
CA PHE A 23 14.58 43.50 -4.85
C PHE A 23 13.55 42.79 -3.95
N LEU A 24 14.01 41.76 -3.21
CA LEU A 24 13.69 41.61 -1.78
C LEU A 24 14.75 40.74 -1.06
N GLY A 25 15.99 41.23 -1.00
CA GLY A 25 17.05 40.68 -0.18
C GLY A 25 17.00 41.25 1.24
N LEU A 26 17.31 40.41 2.23
CA LEU A 26 17.44 40.70 3.68
C LEU A 26 16.15 40.86 4.51
N LEU A 27 15.36 39.79 4.66
CA LEU A 27 14.68 39.53 5.95
C LEU A 27 14.29 38.05 6.18
N VAL A 28 15.15 37.09 5.79
CA VAL A 28 14.87 35.63 5.95
C VAL A 28 15.92 34.89 6.79
N PHE A 29 16.99 35.55 7.25
CA PHE A 29 18.11 34.86 7.91
C PHE A 29 18.08 34.80 9.45
N ALA A 30 17.12 35.45 10.13
CA ALA A 30 17.16 35.60 11.60
C ALA A 30 16.17 34.71 12.39
N VAL A 31 15.40 33.83 11.74
CA VAL A 31 14.51 32.85 12.42
C VAL A 31 14.90 31.41 12.07
N ALA A 32 16.19 31.16 11.83
CA ALA A 32 16.71 29.83 11.49
C ALA A 32 17.59 29.21 12.59
N ARG A 33 17.73 29.86 13.77
CA ARG A 33 18.71 29.46 14.80
C ARG A 33 18.15 28.68 15.98
N GLU A 34 16.83 28.62 16.14
CA GLU A 34 16.19 27.98 17.32
C GLU A 34 15.31 26.78 16.96
N LEU A 35 15.28 26.36 15.68
CA LEU A 35 14.55 25.14 15.34
C LEU A 35 15.44 23.93 15.64
N PRO A 36 14.97 22.96 16.46
CA PRO A 36 15.73 21.77 16.85
C PRO A 36 15.79 20.76 15.69
N TRP A 37 16.47 21.12 14.60
CA TRP A 37 16.62 20.27 13.41
C TRP A 37 17.63 19.12 13.64
N GLY A 38 18.33 19.11 14.77
CA GLY A 38 19.38 18.16 15.10
C GLY A 38 18.91 16.75 15.49
N GLU A 39 17.64 16.56 15.87
CA GLU A 39 17.14 15.25 16.33
C GLU A 39 16.13 14.58 15.38
N ALA A 40 15.68 15.28 14.33
CA ALA A 40 14.51 14.88 13.53
C ALA A 40 14.80 13.92 12.36
N LEU A 41 16.01 13.38 12.19
CA LEU A 41 16.37 12.58 11.00
C LEU A 41 16.88 11.16 11.33
N ARG A 42 16.36 10.52 12.39
CA ARG A 42 16.41 9.06 12.38
C ARG A 42 15.34 8.58 11.41
N SER A 43 15.75 8.09 10.25
CA SER A 43 14.85 7.37 9.36
C SER A 43 14.14 6.29 10.18
N PRO A 44 12.81 6.19 10.13
CA PRO A 44 12.09 5.10 10.76
C PRO A 44 12.75 3.78 10.37
N ARG A 45 12.86 2.84 11.33
CA ARG A 45 13.41 1.52 11.01
C ARG A 45 12.57 0.93 9.87
N PRO A 46 13.22 0.36 8.82
CA PRO A 46 12.47 -0.33 7.77
C PRO A 46 11.58 -1.40 8.38
N LEU A 47 10.32 -1.43 7.95
CA LEU A 47 9.38 -2.46 8.38
C LEU A 47 9.80 -3.83 7.79
N PRO A 48 9.57 -4.94 8.52
CA PRO A 48 9.74 -6.27 7.95
C PRO A 48 8.92 -6.42 6.65
N PRO A 49 9.40 -7.16 5.63
CA PRO A 49 8.72 -7.22 4.33
C PRO A 49 7.27 -7.71 4.38
N GLY A 50 6.98 -8.72 5.21
CA GLY A 50 5.62 -9.21 5.44
C GLY A 50 4.70 -8.13 6.03
N HIS A 51 5.17 -7.40 7.04
CA HIS A 51 4.45 -6.26 7.63
C HIS A 51 4.19 -5.17 6.58
N ALA A 52 5.21 -4.75 5.84
CA ALA A 52 5.08 -3.70 4.84
C ALA A 52 4.04 -4.05 3.76
N GLY A 53 4.01 -5.31 3.29
CA GLY A 53 2.98 -5.78 2.36
C GLY A 53 1.56 -5.74 2.93
N LEU A 54 1.36 -6.08 4.20
CA LEU A 54 0.04 -6.00 4.81
C LEU A 54 -0.46 -4.56 4.99
N ARG A 55 0.43 -3.59 5.28
CA ARG A 55 0.04 -2.16 5.31
C ARG A 55 -0.40 -1.66 3.94
N GLU A 56 0.33 -2.06 2.89
CA GLU A 56 -0.02 -1.71 1.52
C GLU A 56 -1.37 -2.30 1.11
N ILE A 57 -1.61 -3.59 1.42
CA ILE A 57 -2.91 -4.23 1.20
C ILE A 57 -4.01 -3.49 1.97
N GLY A 58 -3.82 -3.19 3.25
CA GLY A 58 -4.83 -2.50 4.05
C GLY A 58 -5.20 -1.11 3.50
N ALA A 59 -4.21 -0.36 2.99
CA ALA A 59 -4.45 0.91 2.32
C ALA A 59 -5.19 0.73 0.98
N ALA A 60 -4.82 -0.29 0.20
CA ALA A 60 -5.46 -0.62 -1.07
C ALA A 60 -6.93 -1.06 -0.89
N GLU A 61 -7.24 -1.86 0.12
CA GLU A 61 -8.60 -2.28 0.49
C GLU A 61 -9.47 -1.09 0.89
N ALA A 62 -8.93 -0.16 1.68
CA ALA A 62 -9.64 1.06 2.04
C ALA A 62 -10.01 1.89 0.79
N LEU A 63 -9.07 2.04 -0.14
CA LEU A 63 -9.29 2.77 -1.40
C LEU A 63 -10.22 2.03 -2.36
N PHE A 64 -10.14 0.70 -2.43
CA PHE A 64 -11.02 -0.13 -3.26
C PHE A 64 -12.47 0.09 -2.85
N ARG A 65 -12.74 -0.07 -1.55
CA ARG A 65 -14.08 0.07 -0.98
C ARG A 65 -14.60 1.49 -1.03
N GLU A 66 -13.80 2.50 -0.65
CA GLU A 66 -14.26 3.90 -0.59
C GLU A 66 -14.66 4.44 -1.97
N ALA A 67 -14.01 3.95 -3.02
CA ALA A 67 -14.19 4.44 -4.37
C ALA A 67 -15.03 3.53 -5.28
N ASP A 68 -15.61 2.43 -4.77
CA ASP A 68 -16.38 1.45 -5.56
C ASP A 68 -15.63 1.11 -6.86
N LYS A 69 -14.41 0.59 -6.71
CA LYS A 69 -13.44 0.52 -7.83
C LYS A 69 -13.85 -0.44 -8.93
N ASP A 70 -14.61 -1.47 -8.60
CA ASP A 70 -15.20 -2.42 -9.54
C ASP A 70 -16.54 -1.93 -10.11
N ARG A 71 -17.16 -0.90 -9.51
CA ARG A 71 -18.35 -0.19 -9.99
C ARG A 71 -19.57 -1.08 -10.07
N ASP A 72 -19.71 -1.99 -9.11
CA ASP A 72 -20.87 -2.87 -9.00
C ASP A 72 -22.00 -2.21 -8.16
N GLY A 73 -21.72 -1.05 -7.55
CA GLY A 73 -22.64 -0.30 -6.71
C GLY A 73 -22.67 -0.78 -5.26
N ARG A 74 -21.73 -1.64 -4.86
CA ARG A 74 -21.55 -2.17 -3.51
C ARG A 74 -20.18 -1.73 -3.01
N LEU A 75 -20.11 -1.46 -1.71
CA LEU A 75 -18.86 -1.08 -1.06
C LEU A 75 -18.27 -2.31 -0.38
N ASP A 76 -17.73 -3.24 -1.17
CA ASP A 76 -17.05 -4.43 -0.69
C ASP A 76 -15.52 -4.35 -0.73
N TYR A 77 -14.92 -5.36 -0.12
CA TYR A 77 -13.47 -5.56 -0.10
C TYR A 77 -13.06 -6.51 -1.22
N ALA A 78 -11.84 -6.33 -1.70
CA ALA A 78 -11.33 -7.01 -2.86
C ALA A 78 -10.57 -8.30 -2.52
N THR A 79 -10.37 -9.13 -3.52
CA THR A 79 -9.33 -10.16 -3.54
C THR A 79 -7.98 -9.55 -3.93
N LEU A 80 -6.88 -10.24 -3.59
CA LEU A 80 -5.53 -9.79 -3.98
C LEU A 80 -5.38 -9.62 -5.50
N GLN A 81 -6.08 -10.44 -6.29
CA GLN A 81 -6.04 -10.37 -7.73
C GLN A 81 -6.75 -9.11 -8.26
N GLU A 82 -7.88 -8.72 -7.69
CA GLU A 82 -8.61 -7.51 -8.06
C GLU A 82 -7.82 -6.25 -7.71
N LEU A 83 -7.20 -6.21 -6.52
CA LEU A 83 -6.29 -5.13 -6.14
C LEU A 83 -5.14 -4.99 -7.14
N GLY A 84 -4.58 -6.11 -7.59
CA GLY A 84 -3.53 -6.15 -8.61
C GLY A 84 -4.01 -5.71 -9.99
N ALA A 85 -5.19 -6.16 -10.43
CA ALA A 85 -5.77 -5.82 -11.72
C ALA A 85 -6.06 -4.31 -11.85
N LEU A 86 -6.38 -3.66 -10.73
CA LEU A 86 -6.61 -2.22 -10.65
C LEU A 86 -5.33 -1.40 -10.39
N GLY A 87 -4.17 -2.06 -10.21
CA GLY A 87 -2.90 -1.41 -9.93
C GLY A 87 -2.86 -0.69 -8.57
N LEU A 88 -3.65 -1.14 -7.60
CA LEU A 88 -3.68 -0.56 -6.24
C LEU A 88 -2.54 -1.08 -5.36
N VAL A 89 -1.93 -2.20 -5.75
CA VAL A 89 -0.76 -2.80 -5.12
C VAL A 89 0.33 -3.08 -6.15
N ASP A 90 1.57 -3.19 -5.68
CA ASP A 90 2.71 -3.58 -6.49
C ASP A 90 2.49 -4.93 -7.22
N PRO A 91 2.92 -5.09 -8.49
CA PRO A 91 2.71 -6.33 -9.24
C PRO A 91 3.30 -7.58 -8.59
N ALA A 92 4.42 -7.48 -7.86
CA ALA A 92 4.94 -8.63 -7.13
C ALA A 92 4.01 -8.99 -5.97
N LEU A 93 3.49 -8.00 -5.22
CA LEU A 93 2.49 -8.26 -4.18
C LEU A 93 1.21 -8.89 -4.75
N ALA A 94 0.71 -8.38 -5.88
CA ALA A 94 -0.45 -8.91 -6.59
C ALA A 94 -0.29 -10.39 -7.01
N SER A 95 0.94 -10.84 -7.27
CA SER A 95 1.24 -12.24 -7.59
C SER A 95 1.02 -13.20 -6.43
N GLY A 96 0.80 -12.68 -5.22
CA GLY A 96 0.73 -13.47 -3.99
C GLY A 96 2.10 -13.77 -3.39
N THR A 97 3.21 -13.27 -3.96
CA THR A 97 4.55 -13.45 -3.39
C THR A 97 5.42 -12.21 -3.51
N ARG A 98 6.00 -11.74 -2.40
CA ARG A 98 6.94 -10.61 -2.41
C ARG A 98 7.98 -10.72 -1.30
N ALA A 99 9.24 -10.47 -1.64
CA ALA A 99 10.35 -10.39 -0.70
C ALA A 99 10.42 -11.57 0.30
N GLY A 100 10.23 -12.80 -0.20
CA GLY A 100 10.30 -14.01 0.61
C GLY A 100 9.03 -14.36 1.39
N TYR A 101 7.93 -13.64 1.18
CA TYR A 101 6.63 -13.91 1.80
C TYR A 101 5.58 -14.29 0.77
N ARG A 102 4.70 -15.22 1.14
CA ARG A 102 3.44 -15.52 0.47
C ARG A 102 2.32 -14.72 1.12
N PHE A 103 1.61 -13.96 0.31
CA PHE A 103 0.46 -13.15 0.70
C PHE A 103 -0.83 -13.81 0.25
N ARG A 104 -1.84 -13.73 1.11
CA ARG A 104 -3.22 -14.10 0.79
C ARG A 104 -4.14 -13.03 1.32
N VAL A 105 -5.13 -12.64 0.53
CA VAL A 105 -6.17 -11.67 0.88
C VAL A 105 -7.49 -12.23 0.38
N GLU A 106 -8.50 -12.27 1.24
CA GLU A 106 -9.86 -12.62 0.84
C GLU A 106 -10.87 -11.75 1.59
N PRO A 107 -11.94 -11.28 0.93
CA PRO A 107 -13.11 -10.76 1.60
C PRO A 107 -13.91 -11.90 2.26
N SER A 108 -14.70 -11.57 3.28
CA SER A 108 -15.58 -12.56 3.91
C SER A 108 -16.73 -12.93 2.98
N PRO A 109 -17.00 -14.23 2.73
CA PRO A 109 -18.14 -14.65 1.92
C PRO A 109 -19.49 -14.32 2.58
N ARG A 110 -19.50 -14.09 3.90
CA ARG A 110 -20.72 -13.77 4.67
C ARG A 110 -20.97 -12.28 4.84
N ALA A 111 -19.93 -11.46 4.71
CA ALA A 111 -20.00 -10.02 4.94
C ALA A 111 -18.89 -9.29 4.16
N PRO A 112 -18.85 -9.40 2.82
CA PRO A 112 -17.77 -8.84 2.00
C PRO A 112 -17.70 -7.31 2.10
N GLU A 113 -18.81 -6.63 2.42
CA GLU A 113 -18.87 -5.18 2.67
C GLU A 113 -18.26 -4.72 4.00
N ARG A 114 -17.96 -5.65 4.92
CA ARG A 114 -17.53 -5.34 6.28
C ARG A 114 -16.25 -6.02 6.70
N ARG A 115 -15.91 -7.16 6.12
CA ARG A 115 -14.82 -8.00 6.60
C ARG A 115 -13.96 -8.50 5.47
N TRP A 116 -12.67 -8.46 5.73
CA TRP A 116 -11.63 -9.08 4.92
C TRP A 116 -10.52 -9.54 5.85
N PHE A 117 -9.69 -10.44 5.35
CA PHE A 117 -8.55 -10.95 6.10
C PHE A 117 -7.37 -11.16 5.17
N ALA A 118 -6.19 -10.79 5.65
CA ALA A 118 -4.94 -11.05 4.94
C ALA A 118 -3.88 -11.67 5.83
N THR A 119 -3.04 -12.47 5.20
CA THR A 119 -1.91 -13.13 5.85
C THR A 119 -0.65 -12.96 5.02
N ALA A 120 0.49 -12.87 5.71
CA ALA A 120 1.81 -12.96 5.11
C ALA A 120 2.60 -14.06 5.81
N SER A 121 2.88 -15.15 5.08
CA SER A 121 3.64 -16.30 5.57
C SER A 121 5.01 -16.34 4.90
N PRO A 122 6.12 -16.57 5.62
CA PRO A 122 7.41 -16.74 4.99
C PRO A 122 7.40 -17.96 4.06
N LEU A 123 8.01 -17.82 2.88
CA LEU A 123 8.18 -18.91 1.91
C LEU A 123 9.20 -19.94 2.41
N ASP A 124 10.24 -19.47 3.09
CA ASP A 124 11.23 -20.28 3.80
C ASP A 124 11.28 -19.80 5.27
N PRO A 125 10.63 -20.51 6.20
CA PRO A 125 10.49 -20.04 7.58
C PRO A 125 11.81 -19.98 8.38
N GLY A 126 12.87 -20.67 7.96
CA GLY A 126 14.13 -20.67 8.71
C GLY A 126 13.97 -21.02 10.20
N SER A 127 14.79 -20.38 11.06
CA SER A 127 14.80 -20.64 12.51
C SER A 127 14.01 -19.63 13.36
N ASP A 128 13.71 -18.43 12.86
CA ASP A 128 12.86 -17.41 13.50
C ASP A 128 11.77 -16.93 12.52
N PRO A 129 10.82 -17.82 12.14
CA PRO A 129 9.77 -17.42 11.22
C PRO A 129 8.82 -16.43 11.88
N ARG A 130 8.46 -15.39 11.13
CA ARG A 130 7.42 -14.44 11.54
C ARG A 130 6.28 -14.52 10.56
N TYR A 131 5.13 -14.90 11.06
CA TYR A 131 3.87 -14.88 10.34
C TYR A 131 3.13 -13.62 10.72
N TYR A 132 2.54 -12.97 9.72
CA TYR A 132 1.77 -11.75 9.93
C TYR A 132 0.34 -11.94 9.45
N ALA A 133 -0.58 -11.23 10.08
CA ALA A 133 -1.96 -11.13 9.63
C ALA A 133 -2.51 -9.73 9.87
N THR A 134 -3.56 -9.36 9.14
CA THR A 134 -4.34 -8.14 9.35
C THR A 134 -5.79 -8.40 8.96
N SER A 135 -6.71 -7.61 9.48
CA SER A 135 -8.13 -7.67 9.09
C SER A 135 -8.69 -6.26 8.88
N ASP A 136 -10.02 -6.18 8.77
CA ASP A 136 -10.82 -4.95 8.77
C ASP A 136 -10.58 -4.03 9.98
N ASP A 137 -9.96 -4.50 11.06
CA ASP A 137 -9.62 -3.68 12.22
C ASP A 137 -8.36 -2.83 12.06
N GLY A 138 -7.60 -3.05 10.97
CA GLY A 138 -6.37 -2.33 10.66
C GLY A 138 -5.16 -2.68 11.51
N TRP A 139 -5.28 -3.61 12.47
CA TRP A 139 -4.16 -4.05 13.29
C TRP A 139 -3.34 -5.12 12.58
N ILE A 140 -2.02 -5.01 12.68
CA ILE A 140 -1.11 -6.07 12.24
C ILE A 140 -0.81 -6.99 13.42
N TYR A 141 -1.07 -8.26 13.21
CA TYR A 141 -0.84 -9.34 14.16
C TYR A 141 0.43 -10.09 13.78
N VAL A 142 1.16 -10.61 14.78
CA VAL A 142 2.38 -11.40 14.58
C VAL A 142 2.34 -12.71 15.37
N SER A 143 2.90 -13.75 14.77
CA SER A 143 3.02 -15.08 15.35
C SER A 143 4.32 -15.74 14.92
N SER A 144 4.86 -16.63 15.75
CA SER A 144 5.98 -17.52 15.40
C SER A 144 5.53 -18.79 14.67
N ALA A 145 4.22 -18.99 14.52
CA ALA A 145 3.61 -20.11 13.80
C ALA A 145 2.56 -19.62 12.78
N PRO A 146 2.23 -20.42 11.75
CA PRO A 146 1.19 -20.08 10.78
C PRO A 146 -0.11 -19.65 11.47
N ILE A 147 -0.60 -18.46 11.11
CA ILE A 147 -1.89 -17.95 11.59
C ILE A 147 -2.98 -18.59 10.73
N PRO A 148 -3.91 -19.40 11.31
CA PRO A 148 -4.93 -20.05 10.52
C PRO A 148 -5.87 -19.02 9.88
N PHE A 149 -6.16 -19.25 8.60
CA PHE A 149 -7.05 -18.41 7.81
C PHE A 149 -8.49 -18.92 7.95
N ASP A 150 -9.30 -18.26 8.77
CA ASP A 150 -10.75 -18.52 8.82
C ASP A 150 -11.44 -17.73 7.70
N ALA A 151 -11.63 -18.39 6.56
CA ALA A 151 -12.26 -17.78 5.39
C ALA A 151 -13.73 -17.43 5.63
N GLU A 152 -14.42 -18.07 6.57
CA GLU A 152 -15.84 -17.82 6.81
C GLU A 152 -16.04 -16.52 7.59
N THR A 153 -15.25 -16.34 8.65
CA THR A 153 -15.45 -15.23 9.59
C THR A 153 -14.51 -14.05 9.36
N CYS A 154 -13.39 -14.27 8.66
CA CYS A 154 -12.29 -13.33 8.46
C CYS A 154 -11.78 -12.72 9.77
N ARG A 155 -11.88 -13.47 10.89
CA ARG A 155 -11.42 -13.01 12.20
C ARG A 155 -10.04 -13.57 12.50
N VAL A 156 -9.22 -12.72 13.11
CA VAL A 156 -7.94 -13.15 13.67
C VAL A 156 -8.24 -14.06 14.87
N PRO A 157 -7.62 -15.26 14.95
CA PRO A 157 -7.77 -16.15 16.09
C PRO A 157 -7.35 -15.47 17.40
N ALA A 158 -8.01 -15.84 18.49
CA ALA A 158 -7.58 -15.41 19.83
C ALA A 158 -6.17 -15.94 20.14
N GLY A 159 -5.39 -15.15 20.89
CA GLY A 159 -4.03 -15.53 21.31
C GLY A 159 -2.91 -15.11 20.36
N VAL A 160 -3.21 -14.50 19.22
CA VAL A 160 -2.20 -13.88 18.36
C VAL A 160 -1.83 -12.50 18.91
N LEU A 161 -0.52 -12.19 18.97
CA LEU A 161 -0.03 -10.92 19.50
C LEU A 161 -0.28 -9.80 18.50
N ARG A 162 -0.83 -8.68 18.98
CA ARG A 162 -0.91 -7.42 18.22
C ARG A 162 0.44 -6.72 18.23
N LEU A 163 0.93 -6.31 17.07
CA LEU A 163 2.06 -5.38 17.00
C LEU A 163 1.54 -3.97 17.28
N ALA A 164 2.17 -3.28 18.23
CA ALA A 164 2.00 -1.84 18.37
C ALA A 164 2.67 -1.15 17.16
N GLU A 165 2.02 -0.10 16.64
CA GLU A 165 2.59 0.79 15.61
C GLU A 165 3.85 1.52 16.08
#